data_AF-A0A434GSS3-F1
#
_entry.id   AF-A0A434GSS3-F1
#
_cell.length_a   1.000
_cell.length_b   1.000
_cell.length_c   1.000
_cell.angle_alpha   90.00
_cell.angle_beta   90.00
_cell.angle_gamma   90.00
#
_symmetry.space_group_name_H-M   'P 1'
#
loop_
_entity.id
_entity.type
_entity.pdbx_description
1 polymer ?
#
loop_
_entity_poly.entity_id
_entity_poly.type
_entity_poly.pdbx_seq_one_letter_code
_entity_poly.pdbx_strand_id
1 'polypeptide(L)'
;IHPEADNNLIFDWDIGNADDTAAAFGKAAHVVKMDIINNRLVPNAMEPRAALGHYDKAEDHYTCWTTSQNPHVARLVMSAFYNVAPENKLRVIAPDVGGGFGSKIYIYPEEIVCLWASKKTGVPVKWVADRTESFLTDAHGRDHHTHAEMAFDKDHRILGLKVETQANLGAYMSLFSSATPTYLYATLLSGQYNIPAIHANVKAIYTNTAPVDAYRGAGRPEATFVMERMMETAARQFGVSPAELRRKNFVTAFPHQTPVIMCYDAGDYAASLDAAMQASDYAGFAKRKAAAANKGLLRGIGMSCYIEACGIAPSAAVGSLGAGVG
;
A
#
# COMPACT_ATOMS: atom_id res chain seq x y z
N ILE A 1 -6.93 -13.36 -19.39
CA ILE A 1 -6.61 -14.33 -18.31
C ILE A 1 -7.92 -14.90 -17.80
N HIS A 2 -8.86 -14.05 -17.41
CA HIS A 2 -10.21 -14.45 -17.01
C HIS A 2 -11.25 -14.00 -18.04
N PRO A 3 -12.23 -14.83 -18.42
CA PRO A 3 -13.29 -14.47 -19.38
C PRO A 3 -14.13 -13.27 -18.95
N GLU A 4 -14.27 -13.02 -17.66
CA GLU A 4 -15.03 -11.92 -17.07
C GLU A 4 -14.29 -10.57 -17.04
N ALA A 5 -13.02 -10.53 -17.44
CA ALA A 5 -12.18 -9.34 -17.41
C ALA A 5 -11.63 -9.01 -18.80
N ASP A 6 -12.44 -8.30 -19.59
CA ASP A 6 -12.07 -7.83 -20.93
C ASP A 6 -10.75 -7.04 -20.89
N ASN A 7 -9.86 -7.34 -21.83
CA ASN A 7 -8.50 -6.76 -21.91
C ASN A 7 -7.66 -6.93 -20.63
N ASN A 8 -7.98 -7.90 -19.77
CA ASN A 8 -7.39 -8.08 -18.44
C ASN A 8 -7.58 -6.89 -17.49
N LEU A 9 -8.53 -6.00 -17.77
CA LEU A 9 -8.86 -4.87 -16.90
C LEU A 9 -9.86 -5.34 -15.84
N ILE A 10 -9.48 -5.22 -14.58
CA ILE A 10 -10.28 -5.66 -13.43
C ILE A 10 -11.27 -4.55 -13.06
N PHE A 11 -10.74 -3.33 -12.91
CA PHE A 11 -11.52 -2.12 -12.70
C PHE A 11 -10.76 -0.89 -13.20
N ASP A 12 -11.53 0.12 -13.58
CA ASP A 12 -11.08 1.49 -13.84
C ASP A 12 -11.73 2.38 -12.77
N TRP A 13 -10.93 2.92 -11.87
CA TRP A 13 -11.40 3.58 -10.66
C TRP A 13 -10.80 4.98 -10.53
N ASP A 14 -11.63 5.96 -10.19
CA ASP A 14 -11.24 7.35 -10.05
C ASP A 14 -11.63 7.95 -8.69
N ILE A 15 -10.86 8.93 -8.23
CA ILE A 15 -11.15 9.75 -7.05
C ILE A 15 -10.68 11.19 -7.23
N GLY A 16 -11.38 12.12 -6.58
CA GLY A 16 -11.10 13.55 -6.65
C GLY A 16 -11.88 14.25 -7.76
N ASN A 17 -11.53 15.49 -8.08
CA ASN A 17 -12.25 16.30 -9.07
C ASN A 17 -11.36 16.58 -10.29
N ALA A 18 -11.70 15.97 -11.42
CA ALA A 18 -10.96 16.12 -12.67
C ALA A 18 -11.02 17.55 -13.23
N ASP A 19 -12.18 18.22 -13.14
CA ASP A 19 -12.38 19.57 -13.67
C ASP A 19 -11.62 20.61 -12.85
N ASP A 20 -11.67 20.52 -11.53
CA ASP A 20 -10.91 21.41 -10.63
C ASP A 20 -9.41 21.20 -10.84
N THR A 21 -8.98 19.95 -11.01
CA THR A 21 -7.58 19.62 -11.31
C THR A 21 -7.18 20.20 -12.66
N ALA A 22 -7.97 20.03 -13.72
CA ALA A 22 -7.71 20.63 -15.03
C ALA A 22 -7.62 22.17 -14.96
N ALA A 23 -8.51 22.82 -14.20
CA ALA A 23 -8.49 24.26 -13.97
C ALA A 23 -7.24 24.72 -13.20
N ALA A 24 -6.76 23.94 -12.23
CA ALA A 24 -5.52 24.20 -11.50
C ALA A 24 -4.30 24.13 -12.44
N PHE A 25 -4.24 23.13 -13.32
CA PHE A 25 -3.19 22.99 -14.33
C PHE A 25 -3.21 24.15 -15.35
N GLY A 26 -4.40 24.63 -15.73
CA GLY A 26 -4.54 25.80 -16.63
C GLY A 26 -3.97 27.11 -16.04
N LYS A 27 -3.78 27.18 -14.72
CA LYS A 27 -3.20 28.35 -14.00
C LYS A 27 -1.74 28.15 -13.62
N ALA A 28 -1.15 26.99 -13.91
CA ALA A 28 0.18 26.63 -13.47
C ALA A 28 1.26 27.49 -14.13
N ALA A 29 2.17 28.05 -13.33
CA ALA A 29 3.40 28.63 -13.84
C ALA A 29 4.46 27.54 -14.14
N HIS A 30 4.40 26.44 -13.38
CA HIS A 30 5.28 25.30 -13.53
C HIS A 30 4.51 23.99 -13.43
N VAL A 31 4.87 23.01 -14.27
CA VAL A 31 4.34 21.65 -14.21
C VAL A 31 5.50 20.68 -14.18
N VAL A 32 5.50 19.82 -13.16
CA VAL A 32 6.46 18.73 -13.00
C VAL A 32 5.75 17.44 -13.41
N LYS A 33 6.43 16.57 -14.18
CA LYS A 33 5.90 15.28 -14.64
C LYS A 33 6.90 14.17 -14.40
N MET A 34 6.41 12.97 -14.10
CA MET A 34 7.26 11.80 -13.91
C MET A 34 6.51 10.49 -14.11
N ASP A 35 7.18 9.54 -14.74
CA ASP A 35 6.81 8.12 -14.72
C ASP A 35 7.57 7.41 -13.60
N ILE A 36 6.84 6.70 -12.75
CA ILE A 36 7.33 6.08 -11.52
C ILE A 36 6.95 4.60 -11.54
N ILE A 37 7.95 3.74 -11.40
CA ILE A 37 7.76 2.31 -11.21
C ILE A 37 8.00 1.99 -9.74
N ASN A 38 6.97 1.50 -9.06
CA ASN A 38 7.10 0.88 -7.75
C ASN A 38 7.23 -0.62 -7.94
N ASN A 39 8.49 -1.10 -7.97
CA ASN A 39 8.80 -2.49 -8.28
C ASN A 39 8.04 -3.44 -7.38
N ARG A 40 7.60 -4.55 -7.97
CA ARG A 40 7.05 -5.69 -7.24
C ARG A 40 8.05 -6.25 -6.23
N LEU A 41 7.55 -6.61 -5.04
CA LEU A 41 8.36 -7.18 -3.96
C LEU A 41 7.71 -8.42 -3.34
N VAL A 42 8.56 -9.32 -2.84
CA VAL A 42 8.15 -10.48 -2.04
C VAL A 42 8.34 -10.13 -0.56
N PRO A 43 7.33 -10.31 0.32
CA PRO A 43 7.45 -9.96 1.74
C PRO A 43 8.51 -10.76 2.50
N ASN A 44 8.75 -12.00 2.07
CA ASN A 44 9.88 -12.86 2.46
C ASN A 44 10.09 -12.99 3.98
N ALA A 45 9.04 -13.32 4.74
CA ALA A 45 9.13 -13.57 6.18
C ALA A 45 10.10 -14.74 6.49
N MET A 46 10.83 -14.67 7.61
CA MET A 46 11.83 -15.69 7.96
C MET A 46 11.21 -17.08 8.14
N GLU A 47 10.03 -17.15 8.73
CA GLU A 47 9.19 -18.35 8.73
C GLU A 47 8.34 -18.39 7.45
N PRO A 48 8.47 -19.42 6.60
CA PRO A 48 7.55 -19.65 5.48
C PRO A 48 6.10 -19.85 5.93
N ARG A 49 5.17 -19.93 4.98
CA ARG A 49 3.77 -20.28 5.30
C ARG A 49 3.67 -21.73 5.76
N ALA A 50 2.76 -22.00 6.70
CA ALA A 50 2.43 -23.34 7.13
C ALA A 50 0.97 -23.45 7.54
N ALA A 51 0.39 -24.63 7.33
CA ALA A 51 -0.96 -24.97 7.74
C ALA A 51 -1.03 -26.40 8.29
N LEU A 52 -1.87 -26.60 9.31
CA LEU A 52 -2.25 -27.92 9.82
C LEU A 52 -3.77 -27.95 9.89
N GLY A 53 -4.38 -28.80 9.06
CA GLY A 53 -5.80 -29.05 9.07
C GLY A 53 -6.13 -30.32 9.87
N HIS A 54 -7.16 -30.25 10.70
CA HIS A 54 -7.72 -31.39 11.40
C HIS A 54 -9.24 -31.36 11.31
N TYR A 55 -9.85 -32.43 10.81
CA TYR A 55 -11.29 -32.67 10.88
C TYR A 55 -11.60 -33.74 11.91
N ASP A 56 -12.36 -33.36 12.93
CA ASP A 56 -12.92 -34.28 13.92
C ASP A 56 -14.28 -34.81 13.44
N LYS A 57 -14.34 -36.11 13.14
CA LYS A 57 -15.56 -36.78 12.67
C LYS A 57 -16.62 -36.91 13.78
N ALA A 58 -16.23 -37.01 15.04
CA ALA A 58 -17.18 -37.18 16.14
C ALA A 58 -17.99 -35.90 16.39
N GLU A 59 -17.32 -34.75 16.29
CA GLU A 59 -17.91 -33.43 16.54
C GLU A 59 -18.37 -32.70 15.26
N ASP A 60 -18.08 -33.28 14.08
CA ASP A 60 -18.20 -32.64 12.77
C ASP A 60 -17.59 -31.23 12.78
N HIS A 61 -16.32 -31.15 13.19
CA HIS A 61 -15.65 -29.89 13.51
C HIS A 61 -14.26 -29.80 12.88
N TYR A 62 -13.94 -28.64 12.31
CA TYR A 62 -12.65 -28.36 11.67
C TYR A 62 -11.78 -27.48 12.57
N THR A 63 -10.50 -27.82 12.68
CA THR A 63 -9.49 -26.95 13.29
C THR A 63 -8.34 -26.73 12.31
N CYS A 64 -8.02 -25.47 12.04
CA CYS A 64 -6.88 -25.05 11.24
C CYS A 64 -5.89 -24.31 12.14
N TRP A 65 -4.66 -24.81 12.23
CA TRP A 65 -3.54 -24.00 12.71
C TRP A 65 -2.81 -23.45 11.49
N THR A 66 -2.65 -22.14 11.41
CA THR A 66 -1.98 -21.48 10.28
C THR A 66 -1.14 -20.31 10.76
N THR A 67 -0.08 -19.99 10.02
CA THR A 67 0.73 -18.79 10.23
C THR A 67 -0.04 -17.55 9.77
N SER A 68 -1.12 -17.18 10.46
CA SER A 68 -2.01 -16.06 10.05
C SER A 68 -1.80 -14.81 10.91
N GLN A 69 -1.95 -13.64 10.28
CA GLN A 69 -1.99 -12.34 10.97
C GLN A 69 -3.41 -11.95 11.42
N ASN A 70 -4.45 -12.65 10.94
CA ASN A 70 -5.83 -12.31 11.23
C ASN A 70 -6.73 -13.56 11.27
N PRO A 71 -6.59 -14.41 12.30
CA PRO A 71 -7.27 -15.71 12.35
C PRO A 71 -8.81 -15.59 12.40
N HIS A 72 -9.35 -14.49 12.93
CA HIS A 72 -10.80 -14.27 12.96
C HIS A 72 -11.36 -13.94 11.57
N VAL A 73 -10.70 -13.05 10.82
CA VAL A 73 -11.09 -12.80 9.42
C VAL A 73 -10.85 -14.05 8.56
N ALA A 74 -9.77 -14.79 8.80
CA ALA A 74 -9.54 -16.07 8.12
C ALA A 74 -10.71 -17.05 8.37
N ARG A 75 -11.14 -17.21 9.63
CA ARG A 75 -12.32 -18.04 9.96
C ARG A 75 -13.57 -17.58 9.23
N LEU A 76 -13.87 -16.27 9.27
CA LEU A 76 -15.02 -15.69 8.59
C LEU A 76 -14.99 -15.99 7.09
N VAL A 77 -13.87 -15.72 6.43
CA VAL A 77 -13.76 -15.86 4.97
C VAL A 77 -13.77 -17.33 4.54
N MET A 78 -13.04 -18.18 5.25
CA MET A 78 -13.03 -19.63 4.99
C MET A 78 -14.43 -20.24 5.14
N SER A 79 -15.22 -19.74 6.09
CA SER A 79 -16.62 -20.15 6.27
C SER A 79 -17.55 -19.58 5.20
N ALA A 80 -17.62 -18.25 5.10
CA ALA A 80 -18.65 -17.54 4.35
C ALA A 80 -18.42 -17.53 2.83
N PHE A 81 -17.16 -17.52 2.39
CA PHE A 81 -16.82 -17.33 0.96
C PHE A 81 -16.15 -18.55 0.34
N TYR A 82 -15.44 -19.35 1.13
CA TYR A 82 -14.81 -20.59 0.64
C TYR A 82 -15.57 -21.85 1.02
N ASN A 83 -16.66 -21.73 1.78
CA ASN A 83 -17.58 -22.80 2.12
C ASN A 83 -16.90 -24.04 2.73
N VAL A 84 -15.83 -23.83 3.52
CA VAL A 84 -15.10 -24.92 4.18
C VAL A 84 -16.00 -25.62 5.20
N ALA A 85 -16.67 -24.84 6.05
CA ALA A 85 -17.65 -25.27 7.04
C ALA A 85 -18.43 -24.06 7.56
N PRO A 86 -19.62 -24.24 8.17
CA PRO A 86 -20.26 -23.20 8.95
C PRO A 86 -19.31 -22.63 10.02
N GLU A 87 -19.39 -21.33 10.31
CA GLU A 87 -18.41 -20.65 11.16
C GLU A 87 -18.33 -21.25 12.58
N ASN A 88 -19.47 -21.69 13.12
CA ASN A 88 -19.56 -22.37 14.42
C ASN A 88 -18.98 -23.81 14.44
N LYS A 89 -18.57 -24.33 13.27
CA LYS A 89 -17.92 -25.63 13.08
C LYS A 89 -16.47 -25.48 12.60
N LEU A 90 -15.94 -24.26 12.53
CA LEU A 90 -14.58 -23.97 12.10
C LEU A 90 -13.84 -23.19 13.17
N ARG A 91 -12.67 -23.70 13.58
CA ARG A 91 -11.73 -22.99 14.44
C ARG A 91 -10.45 -22.71 13.69
N VAL A 92 -10.01 -21.46 13.69
CA VAL A 92 -8.72 -21.04 13.12
C VAL A 92 -7.85 -20.52 14.26
N ILE A 93 -6.62 -21.03 14.35
CA ILE A 93 -5.66 -20.74 15.40
C ILE A 93 -4.37 -20.25 14.75
N ALA A 94 -3.93 -19.05 15.12
CA ALA A 94 -2.58 -18.57 14.84
C ALA A 94 -1.71 -18.80 16.09
N PRO A 95 -0.69 -19.69 16.03
CA PRO A 95 0.30 -19.82 17.10
C PRO A 95 1.31 -18.64 17.03
N ASP A 96 2.50 -18.79 17.62
CA ASP A 96 3.61 -17.88 17.34
C ASP A 96 3.88 -17.86 15.83
N VAL A 97 3.99 -16.65 15.24
CA VAL A 97 4.22 -16.45 13.80
C VAL A 97 5.55 -15.72 13.59
N GLY A 98 6.46 -16.34 12.84
CA GLY A 98 7.82 -15.85 12.56
C GLY A 98 7.88 -14.76 11.49
N GLY A 99 7.04 -13.73 11.65
CA GLY A 99 6.87 -12.62 10.71
C GLY A 99 5.85 -12.93 9.61
N GLY A 100 5.21 -11.86 9.10
CA GLY A 100 4.22 -11.96 8.02
C GLY A 100 4.22 -10.75 7.08
N PHE A 101 4.36 -9.55 7.63
CA PHE A 101 4.56 -8.31 6.84
C PHE A 101 3.46 -8.04 5.80
N GLY A 102 2.26 -8.60 5.99
CA GLY A 102 1.11 -8.46 5.09
C GLY A 102 0.77 -9.75 4.34
N SER A 103 1.74 -10.55 3.90
CA SER A 103 1.45 -11.76 3.10
C SER A 103 0.62 -12.78 3.87
N LYS A 104 0.78 -12.86 5.19
CA LYS A 104 0.04 -13.78 6.07
C LYS A 104 -1.33 -13.22 6.54
N ILE A 105 -1.79 -12.11 5.96
CA ILE A 105 -3.19 -11.67 6.04
C ILE A 105 -4.05 -12.41 5.00
N TYR A 106 -3.47 -12.67 3.82
CA TYR A 106 -4.13 -13.40 2.75
C TYR A 106 -4.37 -14.85 3.16
N ILE A 107 -5.51 -15.40 2.72
CA ILE A 107 -5.90 -16.79 2.97
C ILE A 107 -5.57 -17.56 1.71
N TYR A 108 -4.74 -18.58 1.85
CA TYR A 108 -4.21 -19.30 0.71
C TYR A 108 -4.96 -20.62 0.46
N PRO A 109 -4.82 -21.20 -0.74
CA PRO A 109 -5.41 -22.51 -1.03
C PRO A 109 -4.92 -23.62 -0.10
N GLU A 110 -3.69 -23.55 0.40
CA GLU A 110 -3.10 -24.62 1.20
C GLU A 110 -3.80 -24.82 2.55
N GLU A 111 -4.31 -23.77 3.21
CA GLU A 111 -5.14 -23.93 4.42
C GLU A 111 -6.40 -24.76 4.14
N ILE A 112 -7.05 -24.50 3.00
CA ILE A 112 -8.29 -25.17 2.58
C ILE A 112 -7.98 -26.63 2.20
N VAL A 113 -6.91 -26.85 1.45
CA VAL A 113 -6.47 -28.20 1.03
C VAL A 113 -6.12 -29.06 2.24
N CYS A 114 -5.43 -28.52 3.25
CA CYS A 114 -5.14 -29.25 4.48
C CYS A 114 -6.43 -29.71 5.22
N LEU A 115 -7.43 -28.82 5.34
CA LEU A 115 -8.70 -29.15 5.98
C LEU A 115 -9.50 -30.19 5.18
N TRP A 116 -9.59 -30.01 3.87
CA TRP A 116 -10.26 -30.94 2.98
C TRP A 116 -9.60 -32.32 3.01
N ALA A 117 -8.27 -32.36 2.91
CA ALA A 117 -7.49 -33.59 2.92
C ALA A 117 -7.66 -34.32 4.26
N SER A 118 -7.64 -33.58 5.38
CA SER A 118 -7.85 -34.18 6.71
C SER A 118 -9.22 -34.85 6.82
N LYS A 119 -10.28 -34.22 6.34
CA LYS A 119 -11.62 -34.84 6.30
C LYS A 119 -11.65 -36.08 5.41
N LYS A 120 -10.97 -36.04 4.26
CA LYS A 120 -10.97 -37.14 3.30
C LYS A 120 -10.23 -38.37 3.82
N THR A 121 -9.11 -38.17 4.53
CA THR A 121 -8.23 -39.25 4.99
C THR A 121 -8.50 -39.69 6.43
N GLY A 122 -9.18 -38.86 7.23
CA GLY A 122 -9.47 -39.14 8.63
C GLY A 122 -8.28 -38.95 9.57
N VAL A 123 -7.23 -38.25 9.14
CA VAL A 123 -6.06 -37.90 9.95
C VAL A 123 -5.69 -36.42 9.82
N PRO A 124 -4.99 -35.81 10.78
CA PRO A 124 -4.46 -34.46 10.61
C PRO A 124 -3.51 -34.36 9.42
N VAL A 125 -3.59 -33.27 8.65
CA VAL A 125 -2.73 -33.02 7.47
C VAL A 125 -1.98 -31.72 7.65
N LYS A 126 -0.65 -31.80 7.62
CA LYS A 126 0.26 -30.66 7.73
C LYS A 126 0.89 -30.33 6.39
N TRP A 127 0.96 -29.05 6.06
CA TRP A 127 1.73 -28.49 4.98
C TRP A 127 2.65 -27.38 5.52
N VAL A 128 3.86 -27.29 4.97
CA VAL A 128 4.85 -26.26 5.27
C VAL A 128 5.54 -25.92 3.96
N ALA A 129 5.48 -24.65 3.55
CA ALA A 129 6.19 -24.18 2.38
C ALA A 129 7.70 -24.21 2.61
N ASP A 130 8.46 -24.51 1.56
CA ASP A 130 9.86 -24.12 1.49
C ASP A 130 10.02 -22.64 1.06
N ARG A 131 11.27 -22.16 1.01
CA ARG A 131 11.55 -20.77 0.61
C ARG A 131 11.22 -20.50 -0.85
N THR A 132 11.46 -21.46 -1.74
CA THR A 132 11.18 -21.33 -3.17
C THR A 132 9.69 -21.24 -3.41
N GLU A 133 8.90 -22.11 -2.78
CA GLU A 133 7.44 -22.05 -2.78
C GLU A 133 6.96 -20.67 -2.32
N SER A 134 7.49 -20.15 -1.20
CA SER A 134 7.12 -18.81 -0.74
C SER A 134 7.42 -17.69 -1.75
N PHE A 135 8.49 -17.78 -2.54
CA PHE A 135 8.77 -16.81 -3.61
C PHE A 135 7.84 -16.94 -4.83
N LEU A 136 7.29 -18.14 -5.05
CA LEU A 136 6.45 -18.44 -6.20
C LEU A 136 4.96 -18.22 -5.93
N THR A 137 4.52 -18.37 -4.68
CA THR A 137 3.09 -18.50 -4.35
C THR A 137 2.59 -17.58 -3.23
N ASP A 138 3.46 -16.98 -2.41
CA ASP A 138 3.01 -15.96 -1.46
C ASP A 138 2.44 -14.75 -2.21
N ALA A 139 1.53 -14.01 -1.58
CA ALA A 139 1.11 -12.72 -2.12
C ALA A 139 2.31 -11.75 -2.16
N HIS A 140 2.53 -11.14 -3.32
CA HIS A 140 3.54 -10.10 -3.51
C HIS A 140 2.94 -8.72 -3.15
N GLY A 141 3.74 -7.66 -3.18
CA GLY A 141 3.27 -6.29 -2.96
C GLY A 141 3.81 -5.29 -3.98
N ARG A 142 3.25 -4.07 -3.95
CA ARG A 142 3.59 -2.92 -4.80
C ARG A 142 3.08 -3.07 -6.24
N ASP A 143 3.99 -3.15 -7.20
CA ASP A 143 3.74 -3.37 -8.63
C ASP A 143 2.83 -2.31 -9.28
N HIS A 144 3.12 -1.04 -8.96
CA HIS A 144 2.47 0.12 -9.55
C HIS A 144 3.33 0.74 -10.65
N HIS A 145 2.71 1.06 -11.76
CA HIS A 145 3.25 1.91 -12.81
C HIS A 145 2.44 3.20 -12.84
N THR A 146 3.03 4.29 -12.38
CA THR A 146 2.32 5.55 -12.14
C THR A 146 2.89 6.66 -13.01
N HIS A 147 2.04 7.32 -13.77
CA HIS A 147 2.31 8.65 -14.33
C HIS A 147 1.75 9.71 -13.38
N ALA A 148 2.60 10.64 -12.94
CA ALA A 148 2.20 11.72 -12.04
C ALA A 148 2.59 13.09 -12.60
N GLU A 149 1.67 14.04 -12.49
CA GLU A 149 1.90 15.44 -12.80
C GLU A 149 1.51 16.34 -11.63
N MET A 150 2.32 17.36 -11.33
CA MET A 150 2.05 18.30 -10.25
C MET A 150 2.22 19.73 -10.75
N ALA A 151 1.16 20.52 -10.59
CA ALA A 151 1.07 21.92 -10.99
C ALA A 151 1.46 22.84 -9.83
N PHE A 152 2.27 23.86 -10.12
CA PHE A 152 2.70 24.87 -9.17
C PHE A 152 2.45 26.29 -9.71
N ASP A 153 2.19 27.23 -8.82
CA ASP A 153 2.18 28.66 -9.16
C ASP A 153 3.60 29.25 -9.26
N LYS A 154 3.69 30.54 -9.59
CA LYS A 154 4.95 31.29 -9.71
C LYS A 154 5.76 31.38 -8.42
N ASP A 155 5.12 31.16 -7.27
CA ASP A 155 5.71 31.24 -5.94
C ASP A 155 6.02 29.83 -5.37
N HIS A 156 5.90 28.79 -6.23
CA HIS A 156 6.10 27.37 -5.94
C HIS A 156 5.11 26.79 -4.90
N ARG A 157 3.88 27.29 -4.85
CA ARG A 157 2.76 26.64 -4.15
C ARG A 157 2.12 25.60 -5.06
N ILE A 158 1.77 24.45 -4.50
CA ILE A 158 1.06 23.40 -5.25
C ILE A 158 -0.37 23.87 -5.55
N LEU A 159 -0.77 23.77 -6.81
CA LEU A 159 -2.12 24.08 -7.27
C LEU A 159 -2.94 22.81 -7.47
N GLY A 160 -2.31 21.75 -7.99
CA GLY A 160 -2.99 20.47 -8.15
C GLY A 160 -2.08 19.31 -8.51
N LEU A 161 -2.63 18.11 -8.38
CA LEU A 161 -1.96 16.84 -8.64
C LEU A 161 -2.85 15.95 -9.49
N LYS A 162 -2.31 15.46 -10.61
CA LYS A 162 -2.94 14.45 -11.46
C LYS A 162 -2.13 13.17 -11.40
N VAL A 163 -2.77 12.04 -11.11
CA VAL A 163 -2.12 10.73 -11.03
C VAL A 163 -2.88 9.70 -11.85
N GLU A 164 -2.16 8.94 -12.67
CA GLU A 164 -2.70 7.80 -13.43
C GLU A 164 -1.84 6.59 -13.09
N THR A 165 -2.44 5.56 -12.49
CA THR A 165 -1.73 4.37 -12.02
C THR A 165 -2.28 3.11 -12.68
N GLN A 166 -1.39 2.30 -13.25
CA GLN A 166 -1.67 0.91 -13.56
C GLN A 166 -1.18 0.05 -12.38
N ALA A 167 -2.10 -0.68 -11.75
CA ALA A 167 -1.81 -1.54 -10.62
C ALA A 167 -1.90 -3.01 -11.05
N ASN A 168 -0.78 -3.73 -11.01
CA ASN A 168 -0.78 -5.15 -11.32
C ASN A 168 -1.27 -5.96 -10.12
N LEU A 169 -2.36 -6.71 -10.27
CA LEU A 169 -2.88 -7.60 -9.21
C LEU A 169 -2.38 -9.04 -9.33
N GLY A 170 -1.59 -9.34 -10.35
CA GLY A 170 -1.19 -10.70 -10.66
C GLY A 170 -2.31 -11.50 -11.29
N ALA A 171 -2.31 -12.82 -11.08
CA ALA A 171 -3.28 -13.69 -11.75
C ALA A 171 -4.67 -13.65 -11.13
N TYR A 172 -4.83 -13.26 -9.86
CA TYR A 172 -6.12 -13.30 -9.17
C TYR A 172 -6.30 -12.08 -8.26
N MET A 173 -7.54 -11.61 -8.15
CA MET A 173 -7.89 -10.55 -7.20
C MET A 173 -8.07 -11.19 -5.83
N SER A 174 -7.12 -10.96 -4.94
CA SER A 174 -7.10 -11.46 -3.57
C SER A 174 -7.78 -10.48 -2.58
N LEU A 175 -7.82 -10.86 -1.30
CA LEU A 175 -8.68 -10.26 -0.28
C LEU A 175 -8.58 -8.72 -0.17
N PHE A 176 -7.37 -8.16 -0.11
CA PHE A 176 -7.18 -6.69 -0.02
C PHE A 176 -6.56 -6.08 -1.29
N SER A 177 -6.44 -6.87 -2.35
CA SER A 177 -5.81 -6.43 -3.62
C SER A 177 -6.56 -5.29 -4.30
N SER A 178 -7.89 -5.18 -4.15
CA SER A 178 -8.68 -4.08 -4.70
C SER A 178 -8.54 -2.80 -3.89
N ALA A 179 -8.48 -2.90 -2.55
CA ALA A 179 -8.36 -1.77 -1.65
C ALA A 179 -6.95 -1.16 -1.63
N THR A 180 -5.92 -2.01 -1.79
CA THR A 180 -4.50 -1.61 -1.76
C THR A 180 -4.16 -0.48 -2.75
N PRO A 181 -4.44 -0.61 -4.06
CA PRO A 181 -4.14 0.44 -5.04
C PRO A 181 -5.20 1.54 -5.10
N THR A 182 -6.32 1.43 -4.38
CA THR A 182 -7.40 2.43 -4.39
C THR A 182 -7.42 3.20 -3.06
N TYR A 183 -8.27 2.82 -2.12
CA TYR A 183 -8.50 3.56 -0.87
C TYR A 183 -7.32 3.57 0.10
N LEU A 184 -6.39 2.63 0.01
CA LEU A 184 -5.18 2.64 0.83
C LEU A 184 -4.02 3.43 0.19
N TYR A 185 -4.20 3.85 -1.07
CA TYR A 185 -3.22 4.57 -1.88
C TYR A 185 -3.70 5.99 -2.19
N ALA A 186 -4.75 6.12 -2.99
CA ALA A 186 -5.12 7.39 -3.62
C ALA A 186 -5.64 8.43 -2.62
N THR A 187 -6.25 8.01 -1.52
CA THR A 187 -6.71 8.92 -0.45
C THR A 187 -5.55 9.56 0.33
N LEU A 188 -4.31 9.09 0.11
CA LEU A 188 -3.10 9.63 0.73
C LEU A 188 -2.25 10.43 -0.26
N LEU A 189 -2.72 10.65 -1.48
CA LEU A 189 -2.00 11.46 -2.48
C LEU A 189 -1.94 12.95 -2.14
N SER A 190 -2.55 13.41 -1.05
CA SER A 190 -2.26 14.75 -0.51
C SER A 190 -0.90 14.80 0.22
N GLY A 191 -0.41 13.65 0.70
CA GLY A 191 0.78 13.58 1.55
C GLY A 191 0.66 14.53 2.76
N GLN A 192 1.76 15.19 3.11
CA GLN A 192 1.74 16.25 4.15
C GLN A 192 1.36 17.63 3.60
N TYR A 193 0.94 17.71 2.33
CA TYR A 193 0.88 18.97 1.60
C TYR A 193 -0.55 19.49 1.43
N ASN A 194 -0.69 20.80 1.48
CA ASN A 194 -1.92 21.51 1.17
C ASN A 194 -2.07 21.60 -0.36
N ILE A 195 -2.81 20.66 -0.94
CA ILE A 195 -3.05 20.56 -2.38
C ILE A 195 -4.54 20.80 -2.65
N PRO A 196 -4.90 21.94 -3.29
CA PRO A 196 -6.30 22.29 -3.48
C PRO A 196 -7.09 21.32 -4.37
N ALA A 197 -6.46 20.79 -5.42
CA ALA A 197 -7.12 19.91 -6.38
C ALA A 197 -6.29 18.64 -6.63
N ILE A 198 -6.90 17.47 -6.44
CA ILE A 198 -6.30 16.18 -6.76
C ILE A 198 -7.29 15.40 -7.62
N HIS A 199 -6.78 14.74 -8.65
CA HIS A 199 -7.49 13.70 -9.40
C HIS A 199 -6.58 12.50 -9.58
N ALA A 200 -7.05 11.31 -9.21
CA ALA A 200 -6.31 10.07 -9.36
C ALA A 200 -7.16 9.00 -10.05
N ASN A 201 -6.61 8.43 -11.12
CA ASN A 201 -7.13 7.27 -11.85
C ASN A 201 -6.28 6.03 -11.52
N VAL A 202 -6.94 4.90 -11.30
CA VAL A 202 -6.31 3.60 -11.05
C VAL A 202 -6.94 2.54 -11.93
N LYS A 203 -6.13 1.93 -12.79
CA LYS A 203 -6.48 0.76 -13.61
C LYS A 203 -5.84 -0.47 -13.01
N ALA A 204 -6.65 -1.34 -12.40
CA ALA A 204 -6.15 -2.62 -11.91
C ALA A 204 -6.17 -3.66 -13.02
N ILE A 205 -5.07 -4.37 -13.20
CA ILE A 205 -4.86 -5.29 -14.33
C ILE A 205 -4.43 -6.68 -13.88
N TYR A 206 -4.90 -7.70 -14.58
CA TYR A 206 -4.43 -9.07 -14.41
C TYR A 206 -3.16 -9.35 -15.23
N THR A 207 -2.23 -10.11 -14.65
CA THR A 207 -1.04 -10.63 -15.33
C THR A 207 -0.77 -12.08 -14.92
N ASN A 208 -0.01 -12.84 -15.73
CA ASN A 208 0.32 -14.25 -15.43
C ASN A 208 1.44 -14.38 -14.37
N THR A 209 1.23 -13.81 -13.19
CA THR A 209 2.17 -13.81 -12.06
C THR A 209 1.43 -14.19 -10.76
N ALA A 210 2.15 -14.42 -9.65
CA ALA A 210 1.54 -14.60 -8.34
C ALA A 210 0.54 -13.46 -8.01
N PRO A 211 -0.45 -13.62 -7.12
CA PRO A 211 -1.28 -12.50 -6.70
C PRO A 211 -0.45 -11.37 -6.05
N VAL A 212 -0.91 -10.13 -6.19
CA VAL A 212 -0.41 -8.97 -5.44
C VAL A 212 -1.47 -8.57 -4.42
N ASP A 213 -1.05 -8.43 -3.17
CA ASP A 213 -1.91 -8.04 -2.06
C ASP A 213 -1.14 -7.16 -1.07
N ALA A 214 -1.70 -6.98 0.13
CA ALA A 214 -1.12 -6.20 1.20
C ALA A 214 0.30 -6.66 1.54
N TYR A 215 1.26 -5.75 1.34
CA TYR A 215 2.61 -5.82 1.88
C TYR A 215 2.87 -4.54 2.66
N ARG A 216 3.41 -4.67 3.89
CA ARG A 216 3.70 -3.63 4.89
C ARG A 216 3.47 -2.19 4.42
N GLY A 217 2.42 -1.56 4.94
CA GLY A 217 1.95 -0.22 4.53
C GLY A 217 0.82 -0.29 3.50
N ALA A 218 0.92 -1.17 2.50
CA ALA A 218 -0.10 -1.46 1.47
C ALA A 218 -0.74 -0.21 0.84
N GLY A 219 -0.24 0.23 -0.31
CA GLY A 219 -0.71 1.44 -1.01
C GLY A 219 -0.10 2.73 -0.46
N ARG A 220 0.07 2.83 0.86
CA ARG A 220 0.59 4.03 1.53
C ARG A 220 2.05 4.33 1.16
N PRO A 221 2.97 3.33 1.13
CA PRO A 221 4.32 3.54 0.62
C PRO A 221 4.34 3.99 -0.84
N GLU A 222 3.44 3.48 -1.68
CA GLU A 222 3.30 3.83 -3.09
C GLU A 222 2.88 5.30 -3.23
N ALA A 223 1.89 5.75 -2.46
CA ALA A 223 1.43 7.15 -2.45
C ALA A 223 2.53 8.11 -1.96
N THR A 224 3.18 7.75 -0.84
CA THR A 224 4.32 8.50 -0.30
C THR A 224 5.45 8.60 -1.31
N PHE A 225 5.75 7.50 -2.01
CA PHE A 225 6.80 7.49 -3.01
C PHE A 225 6.47 8.42 -4.18
N VAL A 226 5.24 8.42 -4.69
CA VAL A 226 4.80 9.37 -5.71
C VAL A 226 4.99 10.81 -5.23
N MET A 227 4.43 11.15 -4.07
CA MET A 227 4.47 12.51 -3.53
C MET A 227 5.88 13.02 -3.31
N GLU A 228 6.72 12.25 -2.64
CA GLU A 228 8.06 12.70 -2.28
C GLU A 228 9.01 12.73 -3.48
N ARG A 229 8.80 11.86 -4.47
CA ARG A 229 9.53 11.95 -5.74
C ARG A 229 9.11 13.19 -6.51
N MET A 230 7.83 13.55 -6.56
CA MET A 230 7.36 14.79 -7.21
C MET A 230 7.94 16.02 -6.52
N MET A 231 7.88 16.10 -5.19
CA MET A 231 8.41 17.24 -4.42
C MET A 231 9.93 17.40 -4.56
N GLU A 232 10.67 16.30 -4.48
CA GLU A 232 12.13 16.32 -4.68
C GLU A 232 12.51 16.75 -6.10
N THR A 233 11.74 16.30 -7.10
CA THR A 233 11.98 16.63 -8.51
C THR A 233 11.64 18.09 -8.80
N ALA A 234 10.52 18.58 -8.26
CA ALA A 234 10.10 19.97 -8.33
C ALA A 234 11.18 20.91 -7.75
N ALA A 235 11.68 20.61 -6.54
CA ALA A 235 12.72 21.42 -5.90
C ALA A 235 13.98 21.54 -6.77
N ARG A 236 14.38 20.44 -7.43
CA ARG A 236 15.53 20.43 -8.35
C ARG A 236 15.29 21.23 -9.62
N GLN A 237 14.10 21.10 -10.22
CA GLN A 237 13.75 21.85 -11.44
C GLN A 237 13.63 23.35 -11.17
N PHE A 238 13.11 23.75 -10.01
CA PHE A 238 12.96 25.15 -9.63
C PHE A 238 14.24 25.76 -9.05
N GLY A 239 15.27 24.94 -8.79
CA GLY A 239 16.52 25.39 -8.19
C GLY A 239 16.36 25.88 -6.74
N VAL A 240 15.40 25.33 -6.00
CA VAL A 240 15.12 25.70 -4.60
C VAL A 240 15.48 24.59 -3.63
N SER A 241 15.58 24.93 -2.34
CA SER A 241 15.82 23.93 -1.29
C SER A 241 14.65 22.93 -1.21
N PRO A 242 14.92 21.60 -1.23
CA PRO A 242 13.89 20.59 -1.06
C PRO A 242 13.16 20.66 0.29
N ALA A 243 13.84 21.14 1.34
CA ALA A 243 13.22 21.35 2.65
C ALA A 243 12.27 22.56 2.62
N GLU A 244 12.70 23.67 2.01
CA GLU A 244 11.89 24.90 1.96
C GLU A 244 10.67 24.75 1.06
N LEU A 245 10.78 24.01 -0.06
CA LEU A 245 9.63 23.73 -0.91
C LEU A 245 8.57 22.91 -0.15
N ARG A 246 8.98 21.96 0.68
CA ARG A 246 8.08 21.18 1.52
C ARG A 246 7.43 22.04 2.59
N ARG A 247 8.22 22.83 3.36
CA ARG A 247 7.68 23.77 4.36
C ARG A 247 6.66 24.72 3.78
N LYS A 248 6.96 25.26 2.59
CA LYS A 248 6.06 26.14 1.87
C LYS A 248 4.74 25.45 1.53
N ASN A 249 4.70 24.14 1.35
CA ASN A 249 3.49 23.44 0.93
C ASN A 249 2.86 22.58 2.02
N PHE A 250 3.41 22.52 3.23
CA PHE A 250 2.80 21.75 4.32
C PHE A 250 1.39 22.25 4.68
N VAL A 251 0.56 21.31 5.10
CA VAL A 251 -0.64 21.63 5.88
C VAL A 251 -0.19 22.20 7.23
N THR A 252 -0.77 23.33 7.62
CA THR A 252 -0.43 24.06 8.86
C THR A 252 -1.62 24.32 9.78
N ALA A 253 -2.83 23.98 9.35
CA ALA A 253 -4.05 24.17 10.11
C ALA A 253 -4.82 22.85 10.14
N PHE A 254 -5.27 22.46 11.34
CA PHE A 254 -5.98 21.21 11.58
C PHE A 254 -7.29 21.48 12.37
N PRO A 255 -8.36 20.68 12.16
CA PRO A 255 -8.43 19.58 11.20
C PRO A 255 -8.38 20.06 9.73
N HIS A 256 -7.81 19.23 8.85
CA HIS A 256 -7.62 19.55 7.43
C HIS A 256 -8.28 18.52 6.53
N GLN A 257 -9.33 18.93 5.81
CA GLN A 257 -9.96 18.07 4.81
C GLN A 257 -9.15 18.06 3.52
N THR A 258 -8.64 16.88 3.13
CA THR A 258 -8.02 16.69 1.82
C THR A 258 -9.08 16.55 0.72
N PRO A 259 -8.74 16.82 -0.56
CA PRO A 259 -9.66 16.61 -1.68
C PRO A 259 -9.90 15.13 -2.01
N VAL A 260 -9.24 14.19 -1.31
CA VAL A 260 -9.32 12.75 -1.54
C VAL A 260 -9.66 12.00 -0.24
N ILE A 261 -10.82 12.35 0.33
CA ILE A 261 -11.49 11.70 1.48
C ILE A 261 -10.93 12.02 2.85
N MET A 262 -9.62 11.91 3.08
CA MET A 262 -9.10 11.94 4.46
C MET A 262 -9.17 13.34 5.09
N CYS A 263 -9.63 13.40 6.34
CA CYS A 263 -9.55 14.58 7.18
C CYS A 263 -8.41 14.39 8.18
N TYR A 264 -7.35 15.17 8.07
CA TYR A 264 -6.21 15.10 8.99
C TYR A 264 -6.60 15.75 10.31
N ASP A 265 -6.36 15.05 11.41
CA ASP A 265 -6.76 15.42 12.76
C ASP A 265 -5.80 16.41 13.41
N ALA A 266 -4.49 16.17 13.30
CA ALA A 266 -3.44 17.00 13.85
C ALA A 266 -2.10 16.78 13.12
N GLY A 267 -1.16 17.70 13.31
CA GLY A 267 0.20 17.55 12.81
C GLY A 267 1.12 18.71 13.15
N ASP A 268 2.41 18.42 13.28
CA ASP A 268 3.50 19.40 13.29
C ASP A 268 4.63 18.91 12.36
N TYR A 269 4.40 19.10 11.07
CA TYR A 269 5.28 18.60 10.02
C TYR A 269 6.60 19.36 9.96
N ALA A 270 6.57 20.66 10.28
CA ALA A 270 7.76 21.49 10.37
C ALA A 270 8.70 20.99 11.48
N ALA A 271 8.18 20.72 12.68
CA ALA A 271 9.00 20.21 13.78
C ALA A 271 9.67 18.88 13.45
N SER A 272 8.96 17.97 12.77
CA SER A 272 9.52 16.68 12.35
C SER A 272 10.65 16.84 11.33
N LEU A 273 10.48 17.75 10.36
CA LEU A 273 11.51 18.08 9.38
C LEU A 273 12.73 18.74 10.04
N ASP A 274 12.51 19.68 10.97
CA ASP A 274 13.58 20.35 11.73
C ASP A 274 14.42 19.34 12.52
N ALA A 275 13.76 18.46 13.27
CA ALA A 275 14.43 17.42 14.05
C ALA A 275 15.27 16.50 13.16
N ALA A 276 14.74 16.07 12.01
CA ALA A 276 15.47 15.22 11.07
C ALA A 276 16.67 15.94 10.42
N MET A 277 16.52 17.22 10.07
CA MET A 277 17.60 18.04 9.50
C MET A 277 18.73 18.27 10.51
N GLN A 278 18.39 18.52 11.77
CA GLN A 278 19.37 18.65 12.85
C GLN A 278 20.10 17.33 13.10
N ALA A 279 19.37 16.24 13.29
CA ALA A 279 19.94 14.93 13.59
C ALA A 279 20.85 14.39 12.48
N SER A 280 20.58 14.75 11.22
CA SER A 280 21.36 14.31 10.06
C SER A 280 22.56 15.20 9.70
N ASP A 281 22.78 16.30 10.43
CA ASP A 281 23.71 17.38 10.07
C ASP A 281 23.51 17.79 8.60
N TYR A 282 22.30 18.25 8.29
CA TYR A 282 21.93 18.68 6.94
C TYR A 282 22.78 19.89 6.50
N ALA A 283 23.00 20.85 7.40
CA ALA A 283 23.82 22.03 7.13
C ALA A 283 25.28 21.68 6.77
N GLY A 284 25.87 20.68 7.44
CA GLY A 284 27.22 20.19 7.13
C GLY A 284 27.31 19.29 5.89
N PHE A 285 26.20 18.98 5.22
CA PHE A 285 26.21 18.02 4.11
C PHE A 285 27.11 18.44 2.94
N ALA A 286 27.18 19.73 2.60
CA ALA A 286 28.02 20.22 1.50
C ALA A 286 29.51 19.87 1.72
N LYS A 287 30.01 20.05 2.94
CA LYS A 287 31.38 19.67 3.33
C LYS A 287 31.59 18.15 3.22
N ARG A 288 30.61 17.35 3.67
CA ARG A 288 30.67 15.88 3.55
C ARG A 288 30.64 15.40 2.10
N LYS A 289 29.87 16.06 1.24
CA LYS A 289 29.81 15.78 -0.20
C LYS A 289 31.14 16.08 -0.89
N ALA A 290 31.75 17.23 -0.62
CA ALA A 290 33.07 17.60 -1.16
C ALA A 290 34.17 16.61 -0.69
N ALA A 291 34.16 16.23 0.58
CA ALA A 291 35.11 15.25 1.12
C ALA A 291 34.97 13.87 0.48
N ALA A 292 33.76 13.44 0.10
CA ALA A 292 33.53 12.20 -0.64
C ALA A 292 34.03 12.31 -2.09
N ALA A 293 33.77 13.44 -2.75
CA ALA A 293 34.22 13.69 -4.12
C ALA A 293 35.77 13.65 -4.23
N ASN A 294 36.49 14.19 -3.24
CA ASN A 294 37.95 14.11 -3.16
C ASN A 294 38.49 12.67 -3.05
N LYS A 295 37.62 11.70 -2.72
CA LYS A 295 37.93 10.26 -2.68
C LYS A 295 37.39 9.49 -3.89
N GLY A 296 36.88 10.20 -4.92
CA GLY A 296 36.25 9.58 -6.08
C GLY A 296 34.87 8.96 -5.81
N LEU A 297 34.19 9.35 -4.72
CA LEU A 297 32.89 8.80 -4.32
C LEU A 297 31.76 9.82 -4.53
N LEU A 298 30.57 9.32 -4.88
CA LEU A 298 29.34 10.11 -4.90
C LEU A 298 28.66 10.04 -3.53
N ARG A 299 28.13 11.18 -3.08
CA ARG A 299 27.34 11.27 -1.85
C ARG A 299 26.05 12.05 -2.10
N GLY A 300 24.93 11.43 -1.76
CA GLY A 300 23.60 12.04 -1.78
C GLY A 300 23.02 12.17 -0.38
N ILE A 301 22.06 13.08 -0.22
CA ILE A 301 21.15 13.15 0.92
C ILE A 301 19.75 13.23 0.34
N GLY A 302 18.83 12.44 0.87
CA GLY A 302 17.43 12.44 0.49
C GLY A 302 16.58 12.68 1.73
N MET A 303 15.38 13.23 1.53
CA MET A 303 14.38 13.42 2.57
C MET A 303 13.02 12.95 2.08
N SER A 304 12.18 12.53 3.02
CA SER A 304 10.82 12.06 2.79
C SER A 304 9.95 12.55 3.95
N CYS A 305 8.97 13.39 3.66
CA CYS A 305 8.00 13.92 4.60
C CYS A 305 6.65 13.26 4.30
N TYR A 306 6.26 12.27 5.10
CA TYR A 306 5.10 11.42 4.81
C TYR A 306 4.08 11.43 5.94
N ILE A 307 2.82 11.21 5.58
CA ILE A 307 1.73 10.96 6.53
C ILE A 307 1.23 9.54 6.31
N GLU A 308 0.84 8.87 7.38
CA GLU A 308 0.34 7.49 7.34
C GLU A 308 -1.05 7.45 7.99
N ALA A 309 -2.05 6.91 7.28
CA ALA A 309 -3.33 6.56 7.90
C ALA A 309 -3.20 5.24 8.67
N CYS A 310 -3.19 5.34 10.00
CA CYS A 310 -3.15 4.22 10.95
C CYS A 310 -4.55 3.94 11.52
N GLY A 311 -4.85 2.68 11.85
CA GLY A 311 -6.11 2.32 12.54
C GLY A 311 -7.36 2.60 11.70
N ILE A 312 -7.37 2.15 10.44
CA ILE A 312 -8.40 2.54 9.47
C ILE A 312 -9.84 2.12 9.86
N ALA A 313 -10.00 1.16 10.76
CA ALA A 313 -11.31 0.66 11.21
C ALA A 313 -11.40 0.58 12.75
N PRO A 314 -12.60 0.78 13.34
CA PRO A 314 -13.85 1.17 12.67
C PRO A 314 -13.83 2.67 12.27
N SER A 315 -14.20 2.98 11.02
CA SER A 315 -14.35 4.36 10.54
C SER A 315 -15.45 4.48 9.50
N ALA A 316 -16.03 5.68 9.33
CA ALA A 316 -17.05 5.93 8.32
C ALA A 316 -16.53 5.67 6.89
N ALA A 317 -15.26 5.96 6.63
CA ALA A 317 -14.61 5.70 5.34
C ALA A 317 -14.45 4.20 5.06
N VAL A 318 -14.21 3.36 6.07
CA VAL A 318 -14.17 1.90 5.90
C VAL A 318 -15.58 1.31 5.83
N GLY A 319 -16.52 1.89 6.58
CA GLY A 319 -17.94 1.54 6.50
C GLY A 319 -18.52 1.75 5.10
N SER A 320 -18.13 2.82 4.39
CA SER A 320 -18.56 3.04 3.00
C SER A 320 -17.98 2.05 2.00
N LEU A 321 -16.92 1.31 2.36
CA LEU A 321 -16.35 0.20 1.58
C LEU A 321 -17.06 -1.14 1.83
N GLY A 322 -18.09 -1.17 2.68
CA GLY A 322 -18.77 -2.41 3.07
C GLY A 322 -17.98 -3.26 4.07
N ALA A 323 -16.85 -2.77 4.59
CA ALA A 323 -16.08 -3.44 5.63
C ALA A 323 -16.74 -3.20 7.01
N GLY A 324 -17.92 -3.81 7.19
CA GLY A 324 -18.74 -3.74 8.40
C GLY A 324 -18.74 -5.02 9.24
N VAL A 325 -17.86 -5.98 8.94
CA VAL A 325 -17.82 -7.29 9.61
C VAL A 325 -16.48 -7.50 10.30
N GLY A 326 -16.54 -7.47 11.62
CA GLY A 326 -15.51 -7.78 12.59
C GLY A 326 -16.17 -7.90 13.97
#